data_AF-A0A8T1U132-F1
#
_entry.id   AF-A0A8T1U132-F1
#
_cell.length_a   1.000
_cell.length_b   1.000
_cell.length_c   1.000
_cell.angle_alpha   90.00
_cell.angle_beta   90.00
_cell.angle_gamma   90.00
#
_symmetry.space_group_name_H-M   'P 1'
#
loop_
_entity.id
_entity.type
_entity.pdbx_description
1 polymer ?
#
loop_
_entity_poly.entity_id
_entity_poly.type
_entity_poly.pdbx_seq_one_letter_code
_entity_poly.pdbx_strand_id
1 'polypeptide(L)' 'MGPLKSKLRALWLEETDKAMGAREKRVVTIKRTIQAWESINTSTVTKAFNKALNTKFWLQNKQAPLH' A
#
# COMPACT_ATOMS: atom_id res chain seq x y z
N MET A 1 -1.52 -11.87 -3.56
CA MET A 1 -0.74 -10.68 -3.99
C MET A 1 -0.77 -9.66 -2.87
N GLY A 2 0.35 -9.00 -2.56
CA GLY A 2 0.34 -7.93 -1.55
C GLY A 2 -0.58 -6.76 -1.97
N PRO A 3 -1.08 -5.96 -1.01
CA PRO A 3 -2.07 -4.92 -1.26
C PRO A 3 -1.62 -3.92 -2.34
N LEU A 4 -0.37 -3.46 -2.28
CA LEU A 4 0.22 -2.58 -3.29
C LEU A 4 0.21 -3.21 -4.70
N LYS A 5 0.68 -4.46 -4.82
CA LYS A 5 0.76 -5.15 -6.12
C LYS A 5 -0.62 -5.38 -6.73
N SER A 6 -1.64 -5.60 -5.91
CA SER A 6 -3.03 -5.71 -6.37
C SER A 6 -3.56 -4.39 -6.91
N LYS A 7 -3.30 -3.27 -6.21
CA LYS A 7 -3.71 -1.93 -6.63
C LYS A 7 -3.02 -1.48 -7.91
N LEU A 8 -1.71 -1.70 -8.02
CA LEU A 8 -0.95 -1.40 -9.24
C LEU A 8 -1.51 -2.14 -10.46
N ARG A 9 -1.92 -3.40 -10.31
CA ARG A 9 -2.52 -4.18 -11.40
C ARG A 9 -3.87 -3.62 -11.81
N ALA A 10 -4.73 -3.24 -10.85
CA ALA A 10 -6.03 -2.65 -11.15
C ALA A 10 -5.88 -1.33 -11.92
N LEU A 11 -5.06 -0.41 -11.40
CA LEU A 11 -4.82 0.88 -12.05
C LEU A 11 -4.19 0.72 -13.45
N TRP A 12 -3.30 -0.25 -13.64
CA TRP A 12 -2.73 -0.51 -14.96
C TRP A 12 -3.77 -1.00 -15.98
N LEU A 13 -4.80 -1.72 -15.55
CA LEU A 13 -5.90 -2.15 -16.42
C LEU A 13 -6.88 -1.02 -16.76
N GLU A 14 -7.03 -0.05 -15.85
CA GLU A 14 -7.89 1.13 -16.02
C GLU A 14 -7.23 2.23 -16.86
N GLU A 15 -5.90 2.25 -16.96
CA GLU A 15 -5.18 3.23 -17.77
C GLU A 15 -5.41 3.05 -19.27
N THR A 16 -5.99 4.07 -19.89
CA THR A 16 -6.25 4.12 -21.34
C THR A 16 -5.05 4.65 -22.14
N ASP A 17 -4.19 5.45 -21.51
CA ASP A 17 -3.05 6.09 -22.17
C ASP A 17 -1.86 5.14 -22.32
N LYS A 18 -1.54 4.79 -23.56
CA LYS A 18 -0.35 4.00 -23.88
C LYS A 18 0.87 4.90 -23.97
N ALA A 19 1.61 5.04 -22.86
CA ALA A 19 2.93 5.66 -22.88
C ALA A 19 3.84 5.00 -23.92
N MET A 20 4.32 5.77 -24.90
CA MET A 20 5.02 5.22 -26.06
C MET A 20 6.54 5.20 -25.84
N GLY A 21 7.09 6.18 -25.12
CA GLY A 21 8.52 6.29 -24.82
C GLY A 21 8.94 5.67 -23.49
N ALA A 22 10.23 5.29 -23.38
CA ALA A 22 10.80 4.78 -22.13
C ALA A 22 10.70 5.78 -20.97
N ARG A 23 10.89 7.09 -21.25
CA ARG A 23 10.74 8.16 -20.26
C ARG A 23 9.30 8.26 -19.75
N GLU A 24 8.33 8.23 -20.66
CA GLU A 24 6.90 8.32 -20.32
C GLU A 24 6.47 7.12 -19.50
N LYS A 25 6.89 5.90 -19.89
CA LYS A 25 6.60 4.67 -19.13
C LYS A 25 7.08 4.77 -17.67
N ARG A 26 8.25 5.37 -17.43
CA ARG A 26 8.75 5.60 -16.06
C ARG A 26 7.86 6.59 -15.31
N VAL A 27 7.51 7.72 -15.94
CA VAL A 27 6.65 8.75 -15.31
C VAL A 27 5.27 8.19 -14.96
N VAL A 28 4.63 7.46 -15.90
CA VAL A 28 3.33 6.83 -15.66
C VAL A 28 3.43 5.81 -14.52
N THR A 29 4.48 4.98 -14.50
CA THR A 29 4.69 4.01 -13.42
C THR A 29 4.84 4.68 -12.05
N ILE A 30 5.58 5.79 -11.97
CA ILE A 30 5.75 6.55 -10.72
C ILE A 30 4.40 7.11 -10.26
N LYS A 31 3.65 7.78 -11.14
CA LYS A 31 2.33 8.33 -10.83
C LYS A 31 1.36 7.25 -10.34
N ARG A 32 1.30 6.12 -11.05
CA ARG A 32 0.48 4.96 -10.67
C ARG A 32 0.87 4.41 -9.31
N THR A 33 2.17 4.35 -9.00
CA THR A 33 2.65 3.86 -7.72
C THR A 33 2.24 4.77 -6.57
N ILE A 34 2.34 6.10 -6.76
CA ILE A 34 1.88 7.08 -5.78
C ILE A 34 0.37 6.92 -5.57
N GLN A 35 -0.43 6.88 -6.63
CA GLN A 35 -1.88 6.69 -6.53
C GLN A 35 -2.26 5.37 -5.84
N ALA A 36 -1.56 4.28 -6.17
CA ALA A 36 -1.76 2.99 -5.51
C ALA A 36 -1.48 3.09 -4.00
N TRP A 37 -0.37 3.75 -3.62
CA TRP A 37 0.03 3.93 -2.23
C TRP A 37 -1.00 4.73 -1.43
N GLU A 38 -1.43 5.89 -1.94
CA GLU A 38 -2.43 6.74 -1.29
C GLU A 38 -3.78 6.03 -1.10
N SER A 39 -4.11 5.06 -1.97
CA SER A 39 -5.35 4.28 -1.86
C SER A 39 -5.31 3.17 -0.77
N ILE A 40 -4.15 2.88 -0.19
CA ILE A 40 -4.01 1.82 0.82
C ILE A 40 -4.34 2.40 2.19
N ASN A 41 -5.35 1.82 2.85
CA ASN A 41 -5.73 2.24 4.20
C ASN A 41 -4.60 1.97 5.22
N THR A 42 -4.35 2.92 6.12
CA THR A 42 -3.37 2.81 7.21
C THR A 42 -3.51 1.52 8.02
N SER A 43 -4.74 1.07 8.28
CA SER A 43 -4.99 -0.19 9.01
C SER A 43 -4.42 -1.42 8.29
N THR A 44 -4.41 -1.43 6.95
CA THR A 44 -3.78 -2.49 6.16
C THR A 44 -2.27 -2.49 6.34
N VAL A 45 -1.65 -1.31 6.34
CA VAL A 45 -0.21 -1.13 6.58
C VAL A 45 0.15 -1.59 7.99
N THR A 46 -0.55 -1.09 9.00
CA THR A 46 -0.33 -1.47 10.42
C THR A 46 -0.46 -2.97 10.63
N LYS A 47 -1.48 -3.62 10.05
CA LYS A 47 -1.65 -5.09 10.12
C LYS A 47 -0.48 -5.84 9.49
N ALA A 48 0.03 -5.36 8.34
CA ALA A 48 1.19 -5.97 7.69
C ALA A 48 2.44 -5.87 8.56
N PHE A 49 2.70 -4.71 9.16
CA PHE A 49 3.83 -4.52 10.10
C PHE A 49 3.69 -5.37 11.36
N ASN A 50 2.52 -5.39 12.00
CA ASN A 50 2.27 -6.24 13.17
C ASN A 50 2.53 -7.72 12.86
N LYS A 51 2.12 -8.18 11.67
CA LYS A 51 2.39 -9.54 11.22
C LYS A 51 3.88 -9.80 10.99
N ALA A 52 4.58 -8.88 10.33
CA ALA A 52 6.00 -9.05 9.99
C ALA A 52 6.91 -9.02 11.22
N LEU A 53 6.62 -8.12 12.16
CA LEU A 53 7.42 -7.93 13.37
C LEU A 53 7.02 -8.89 14.51
N ASN A 54 5.98 -9.70 14.32
CA ASN A 54 5.36 -10.55 15.35
C ASN A 54 5.01 -9.80 16.66
N THR A 55 5.00 -8.47 16.61
CA THR A 55 4.71 -7.60 17.73
C THR A 55 3.20 -7.41 17.81
N LYS A 56 2.58 -8.00 18.84
CA LYS A 56 1.28 -7.57 19.36
C LYS A 56 1.40 -6.28 20.19
N PHE A 57 2.31 -5.37 19.83
CA PHE A 57 2.68 -4.18 20.64
C PHE A 57 1.45 -3.34 21.04
N TRP A 58 0.43 -3.30 20.19
CA TRP A 58 -0.82 -2.56 20.42
C TRP A 58 -1.90 -3.31 21.20
N LEU A 59 -1.78 -4.63 21.40
CA LEU A 59 -2.77 -5.43 22.15
C LEU A 59 -2.40 -5.55 23.64
N GLN A 60 -1.13 -5.42 24.02
CA GLN A 60 -0.71 -5.47 25.43
C GLN A 60 -0.93 -4.14 26.16
N ASN A 61 -0.86 -3.00 25.47
CA ASN A 61 -0.95 -1.67 26.10
C ASN A 61 -2.37 -1.10 26.25
N LYS A 62 -3.42 -1.88 25.97
CA LYS A 62 -4.83 -1.48 26.23
C LYS A 62 -5.43 -2.10 27.51
N GLN A 63 -4.68 -2.92 28.25
CA GLN A 63 -5.16 -3.62 29.45
C GLN A 63 -4.47 -3.20 30.75
N ALA A 64 -3.88 -2.00 30.81
CA ALA A 64 -3.50 -1.42 32.09
C ALA A 64 -4.66 -0.50 32.57
N PRO A 65 -5.58 -1.00 33.42
CA PRO A 65 -6.43 -0.08 34.18
C PRO A 65 -5.50 0.75 35.08
N LEU A 66 -5.61 2.07 34.96
CA LEU A 66 -5.11 2.98 35.97
C LEU A 66 -5.85 2.63 37.27
N HIS A 67 -5.14 2.03 38.22
CA HIS A 67 -5.53 2.04 39.62
C HIS A 67 -5.39 3.45 40.18
#